data_AF-A0A7S1VYZ4-F1
#
_entry.id   AF-A0A7S1VYZ4-F1
#
_cell.length_a   1.000
_cell.length_b   1.000
_cell.length_c   1.000
_cell.angle_alpha   90.00
_cell.angle_beta   90.00
_cell.angle_gamma   90.00
#
_symmetry.space_group_name_H-M   'P 1'
#
loop_
_entity.id
_entity.type
_entity.pdbx_description
1 polymer ?
#
loop_
_entity_poly.entity_id
_entity_poly.type
_entity_poly.pdbx_seq_one_letter_code
_entity_poly.pdbx_strand_id
1 'polypeptide(L)'
;APPRVVVHTYSVPQTAVGGLRMSPSVPHQQPVQPVTSARRTWTTPSGYSLAGPTVFVPRDPVAQLPSHADGWTLIRHATSRVIGSVAAALPRTFRCPFCLENVREEERVILNDCGTEDHGVCRECMSHYIKGLVVDGRVNRIGCHLCGGQAAPEEVLELTDEATYQ
;
A
#
# COMPACT_ATOMS: atom_id res chain seq x y z
N ALA A 1 3.19 8.32 -43.22
CA ALA A 1 1.71 8.33 -43.26
C ALA A 1 1.21 7.61 -42.01
N PRO A 2 0.27 8.18 -41.24
CA PRO A 2 -0.23 7.52 -40.04
C PRO A 2 -1.16 6.35 -40.40
N PRO A 3 -1.24 5.30 -39.56
CA PRO A 3 -2.10 4.14 -39.82
C PRO A 3 -3.58 4.49 -39.62
N ARG A 4 -4.41 4.06 -40.57
CA ARG A 4 -5.87 4.14 -40.49
C ARG A 4 -6.37 3.09 -39.50
N VAL A 5 -6.86 3.53 -38.34
CA VAL A 5 -7.57 2.68 -37.38
C VAL A 5 -8.99 2.46 -37.90
N VAL A 6 -9.33 1.21 -38.19
CA VAL A 6 -10.68 0.79 -38.60
C VAL A 6 -11.46 0.42 -37.34
N VAL A 7 -12.42 1.25 -36.96
CA VAL A 7 -13.32 1.00 -35.83
C VAL A 7 -14.45 0.11 -36.31
N HIS A 8 -14.47 -1.15 -35.88
CA HIS A 8 -15.59 -2.06 -36.10
C HIS A 8 -16.64 -1.84 -35.02
N THR A 9 -17.75 -1.19 -35.37
CA THR A 9 -18.95 -1.09 -34.54
C THR A 9 -19.73 -2.39 -34.63
N TYR A 10 -19.67 -3.22 -33.58
CA TYR A 10 -20.56 -4.38 -33.42
C TYR A 10 -21.87 -3.94 -32.76
N SER A 11 -22.97 -4.19 -33.45
CA SER A 11 -24.33 -3.95 -32.94
C SER A 11 -24.76 -5.16 -32.11
N VAL A 12 -25.01 -4.95 -30.83
CA VAL A 12 -25.51 -6.00 -29.93
C VAL A 12 -27.02 -6.18 -30.16
N PRO A 13 -27.52 -7.40 -30.42
CA PRO A 13 -28.95 -7.65 -30.56
C PRO A 13 -29.67 -7.46 -29.21
N GLN A 14 -30.66 -6.57 -29.18
CA GLN A 14 -31.56 -6.39 -28.05
C GLN A 14 -32.45 -7.63 -27.91
N THR A 15 -32.21 -8.44 -26.89
CA THR A 15 -33.12 -9.50 -26.48
C THR A 15 -34.19 -8.88 -25.58
N ALA A 16 -35.43 -8.86 -26.08
CA ALA A 16 -36.60 -8.47 -25.32
C ALA A 16 -36.88 -9.51 -24.23
N VAL A 17 -36.55 -9.18 -22.98
CA VAL A 17 -36.87 -10.02 -21.83
C VAL A 17 -38.24 -9.60 -21.30
N GLY A 18 -39.24 -10.43 -21.57
CA GLY A 18 -40.60 -10.31 -21.03
C GLY A 18 -40.60 -10.36 -19.50
N GLY A 19 -41.32 -9.41 -18.91
CA GLY A 19 -41.42 -9.26 -17.46
C GLY A 19 -42.20 -10.39 -16.78
N LEU A 20 -41.53 -11.05 -15.84
CA LEU A 20 -42.19 -11.78 -14.75
C LEU A 20 -41.97 -10.98 -13.47
N ARG A 21 -43.05 -10.38 -12.97
CA ARG A 21 -43.12 -9.75 -11.64
C ARG A 21 -42.93 -10.84 -10.58
N MET A 22 -41.79 -10.85 -9.90
CA MET A 22 -41.62 -11.57 -8.64
C MET A 22 -41.75 -10.59 -7.47
N SER A 23 -42.64 -10.92 -6.55
CA SER A 23 -42.89 -10.20 -5.31
C SER A 23 -41.66 -10.20 -4.40
N PRO A 24 -41.35 -9.09 -3.70
CA PRO A 24 -40.24 -9.07 -2.76
C PRO A 24 -40.64 -9.79 -1.46
N SER A 25 -39.89 -10.84 -1.13
CA SER A 25 -39.90 -11.46 0.20
C SER A 25 -39.16 -10.55 1.18
N VAL A 26 -39.86 -10.11 2.21
CA VAL A 26 -39.36 -9.26 3.30
C VAL A 26 -38.26 -9.99 4.07
N PRO A 27 -37.04 -9.44 4.21
CA PRO A 27 -36.00 -10.05 5.04
C PRO A 27 -36.32 -9.88 6.52
N HIS A 28 -36.30 -11.01 7.22
CA HIS A 28 -36.42 -11.13 8.67
C HIS A 28 -35.22 -10.45 9.34
N GLN A 29 -35.45 -9.34 10.06
CA GLN A 29 -34.42 -8.64 10.83
C GLN A 29 -34.03 -9.47 12.06
N GLN A 30 -32.77 -9.89 12.15
CA GLN A 30 -32.21 -10.41 13.39
C GLN A 30 -31.76 -9.25 14.31
N PRO A 31 -31.97 -9.36 15.63
CA PRO A 31 -31.56 -8.34 16.58
C PRO A 31 -30.03 -8.28 16.72
N VAL A 32 -29.49 -7.07 16.57
CA VAL A 32 -28.08 -6.72 16.74
C VAL A 32 -27.69 -6.80 18.22
N GLN A 33 -26.70 -7.64 18.54
CA GLN A 33 -26.11 -7.72 19.88
C GLN A 33 -25.05 -6.61 20.06
N PRO A 34 -25.05 -5.87 21.18
CA PRO A 34 -24.01 -4.88 21.47
C PRO A 34 -22.71 -5.55 21.92
N VAL A 35 -21.64 -5.36 21.15
CA VAL A 35 -20.29 -5.82 21.51
C VAL A 35 -19.67 -4.81 22.49
N THR A 36 -19.57 -5.20 23.75
CA THR A 36 -18.89 -4.41 24.79
C THR A 36 -17.38 -4.43 24.57
N SER A 37 -16.80 -3.27 24.28
CA SER A 37 -15.36 -3.04 24.13
C SER A 37 -14.63 -3.17 25.48
N ALA A 38 -13.76 -4.18 25.61
CA ALA A 38 -12.84 -4.31 26.73
C ALA A 38 -11.57 -3.48 26.47
N ARG A 39 -11.42 -2.36 27.19
CA ARG A 39 -10.17 -1.59 27.27
C ARG A 39 -9.04 -2.45 27.85
N ARG A 40 -7.96 -2.64 27.09
CA ARG A 40 -6.68 -3.15 27.62
C ARG A 40 -5.78 -1.96 27.96
N THR A 41 -5.59 -1.74 29.25
CA THR A 41 -4.56 -0.86 29.82
C THR A 41 -3.22 -1.59 29.80
N TRP A 42 -2.18 -0.96 29.24
CA TRP A 42 -0.80 -1.44 29.33
C TRP A 42 -0.09 -0.69 30.45
N THR A 43 0.43 -1.41 31.42
CA THR A 43 1.36 -0.93 32.46
C THR A 43 2.79 -1.19 32.02
N THR A 44 3.62 -0.15 31.94
CA THR A 44 5.07 -0.26 31.80
C THR A 44 5.74 -0.45 33.17
N PRO A 45 6.69 -1.38 33.33
CA PRO A 45 7.55 -1.43 34.50
C PRO A 45 8.75 -0.49 34.32
N SER A 46 8.93 0.37 35.31
CA SER A 46 10.08 1.24 35.51
C SER A 46 11.03 0.59 36.52
N GLY A 47 12.34 0.75 36.32
CA GLY A 47 13.33 0.74 37.39
C GLY A 47 14.20 -0.51 37.52
N TYR A 48 15.48 -0.38 37.14
CA TYR A 48 16.57 -0.85 37.99
C TYR A 48 17.82 0.01 37.75
N SER A 49 18.24 0.73 38.79
CA SER A 49 19.61 1.19 38.99
C SER A 49 20.27 0.22 39.96
N LEU A 50 21.44 -0.33 39.60
CA LEU A 50 22.35 -0.92 40.57
C LEU A 50 23.79 -0.56 40.19
N ALA A 51 24.55 -0.23 41.24
CA ALA A 51 25.87 0.35 41.24
C ALA A 51 26.99 -0.71 41.36
N GLY A 52 28.17 -0.36 40.86
CA GLY A 52 29.49 -0.92 41.22
C GLY A 52 29.96 -2.16 40.43
N PRO A 53 31.27 -2.50 40.42
CA PRO A 53 32.36 -1.98 41.26
C PRO A 53 33.55 -1.36 40.48
N THR A 54 34.29 -0.50 41.19
CA THR A 54 35.59 0.07 40.80
C THR A 54 36.69 -0.98 40.79
N VAL A 55 37.33 -1.18 39.63
CA VAL A 55 38.59 -1.93 39.48
C VAL A 55 39.73 -0.94 39.32
N PHE A 56 40.71 -1.04 40.23
CA PHE A 56 41.94 -0.25 40.23
C PHE A 56 42.92 -0.86 39.22
N VAL A 57 43.31 -0.10 38.19
CA VAL A 57 44.30 -0.53 37.19
C VAL A 57 45.61 0.22 37.43
N PRO A 58 46.78 -0.46 37.47
CA PRO A 58 48.09 0.18 37.61
C PRO A 58 48.41 1.13 36.46
N ARG A 59 48.99 2.28 36.80
CA ARG A 59 49.45 3.32 35.87
C ARG A 59 50.84 2.95 35.34
N ASP A 60 50.92 2.57 34.06
CA ASP A 60 52.16 2.55 33.30
C ASP A 60 52.56 3.96 32.82
N PRO A 61 53.85 4.21 32.55
CA PRO A 61 54.38 5.53 32.26
C PRO A 61 53.92 6.07 30.90
N VAL A 62 53.51 7.33 30.94
CA VAL A 62 52.92 8.14 29.88
C VAL A 62 53.87 8.22 28.68
N ALA A 63 53.58 7.46 27.63
CA ALA A 63 53.99 7.83 26.29
C ALA A 63 53.23 9.11 25.92
N GLN A 64 53.97 10.19 25.69
CA GLN A 64 53.42 11.49 25.30
C GLN A 64 52.70 11.34 23.94
N LEU A 65 51.37 11.23 23.99
CA LEU A 65 50.53 11.38 22.81
C LEU A 65 50.57 12.85 22.36
N PRO A 66 50.82 13.14 21.07
CA PRO A 66 50.66 14.48 20.54
C PRO A 66 49.21 14.93 20.68
N SER A 67 49.06 16.20 21.07
CA SER A 67 47.81 16.91 21.38
C SER A 67 46.68 16.62 20.38
N HIS A 68 45.63 15.98 20.90
CA HIS A 68 44.44 15.49 20.20
C HIS A 68 43.43 16.62 19.89
N ALA A 69 43.91 17.84 19.63
CA ALA A 69 43.06 19.01 19.32
C ALA A 69 42.93 19.27 17.81
N ASP A 70 43.89 18.81 17.00
CA ASP A 70 43.96 19.18 15.57
C ASP A 70 43.57 18.04 14.60
N GLY A 71 43.29 16.84 15.09
CA GLY A 71 42.89 15.70 14.25
C GLY A 71 41.43 15.73 13.80
N TRP A 72 40.53 16.27 14.63
CA TRP A 72 39.09 16.27 14.36
C TRP A 72 38.65 17.33 13.34
N THR A 73 39.39 18.44 13.22
CA THR A 73 39.14 19.48 12.21
C THR A 73 39.48 19.00 10.80
N LEU A 74 40.54 18.19 10.65
CA LEU A 74 40.95 17.62 9.36
C LEU A 74 39.95 16.59 8.80
N ILE A 75 39.37 15.74 9.66
CA ILE A 75 38.35 14.76 9.26
C ILE A 75 37.06 15.46 8.82
N ARG A 76 36.70 16.57 9.48
CA ARG A 76 35.48 17.34 9.16
C ARG A 76 35.58 18.06 7.81
N HIS A 77 36.77 18.52 7.40
CA HIS A 77 36.96 19.16 6.09
C HIS A 77 37.10 18.18 4.92
N ALA A 78 37.67 16.98 5.15
CA ALA A 78 37.82 15.97 4.09
C ALA A 78 36.51 15.24 3.74
N THR A 79 35.57 15.15 4.68
CA THR A 79 34.27 14.45 4.47
C THR A 79 33.19 15.32 3.83
N SER A 80 33.42 16.63 3.68
CA SER A 80 32.39 17.59 3.28
C SER A 80 32.13 17.69 1.76
N ARG A 81 32.81 16.91 0.92
CA ARG A 81 32.67 16.99 -0.56
C ARG A 81 32.04 15.78 -1.24
N VAL A 82 31.63 14.75 -0.50
CA VAL A 82 31.12 13.50 -1.11
C VAL A 82 29.60 13.30 -0.94
N ILE A 83 28.93 14.09 -0.08
CA ILE A 83 27.47 13.97 0.17
C ILE A 83 26.68 15.03 -0.63
N GLY A 84 27.11 15.34 -1.85
CA GLY A 84 26.51 16.41 -2.67
C GLY A 84 25.67 15.95 -3.86
N SER A 85 25.73 14.67 -4.25
CA SER A 85 25.46 14.34 -5.65
C SER A 85 24.62 13.08 -5.90
N VAL A 86 23.81 12.64 -4.93
CA VAL A 86 22.87 11.54 -5.17
C VAL A 86 21.52 11.81 -4.51
N ALA A 87 20.95 13.00 -4.76
CA ALA A 87 19.51 13.17 -4.63
C ALA A 87 18.84 12.52 -5.85
N ALA A 88 19.00 11.21 -6.01
CA ALA A 88 18.11 10.45 -6.88
C ALA A 88 16.72 10.63 -6.28
N ALA A 89 15.79 11.20 -7.05
CA ALA A 89 14.40 11.35 -6.61
C ALA A 89 13.92 9.97 -6.17
N LEU A 90 13.67 9.81 -4.87
CA LEU A 90 13.14 8.55 -4.36
C LEU A 90 11.78 8.33 -5.04
N PRO A 91 11.53 7.12 -5.58
CA PRO A 91 10.24 6.82 -6.17
C PRO A 91 9.16 7.05 -5.11
N ARG A 92 8.05 7.66 -5.53
CA ARG A 92 6.92 7.88 -4.64
C ARG A 92 6.30 6.53 -4.29
N THR A 93 5.90 6.40 -3.04
CA THR A 93 5.28 5.17 -2.53
C THR A 93 4.01 5.48 -1.77
N PHE A 94 3.15 4.48 -1.64
CA PHE A 94 1.91 4.55 -0.88
C PHE A 94 1.69 3.25 -0.12
N ARG A 95 0.89 3.32 0.95
CA ARG A 95 0.57 2.14 1.75
C ARG A 95 -0.72 1.50 1.26
N CYS A 96 -0.64 0.30 0.70
CA CYS A 96 -1.81 -0.42 0.20
C CYS A 96 -2.76 -0.80 1.37
N PRO A 97 -4.08 -0.53 1.29
CA PRO A 97 -5.01 -0.85 2.37
C PRO A 97 -5.27 -2.36 2.55
N PHE A 98 -4.89 -3.20 1.59
CA PHE A 98 -5.11 -4.66 1.64
C PHE A 98 -3.92 -5.42 2.22
N CYS A 99 -2.72 -5.25 1.64
CA CYS A 99 -1.51 -5.93 2.13
C CYS A 99 -0.75 -5.13 3.20
N LEU A 100 -1.07 -3.85 3.40
CA LEU A 100 -0.41 -2.92 4.33
C LEU A 100 1.06 -2.62 4.04
N GLU A 101 1.55 -3.04 2.87
CA GLU A 101 2.90 -2.80 2.37
C GLU A 101 3.04 -1.41 1.70
N ASN A 102 4.27 -0.89 1.67
CA ASN A 102 4.59 0.31 0.92
C ASN A 102 4.95 -0.07 -0.52
N VAL A 103 4.07 0.28 -1.44
CA VAL A 103 4.19 -0.05 -2.86
C VAL A 103 4.48 1.22 -3.64
N ARG A 104 5.13 1.07 -4.81
CA ARG A 104 5.34 2.16 -5.75
C ARG A 104 4.03 2.80 -6.19
N GLU A 105 4.02 4.12 -6.33
CA GLU A 105 2.82 4.86 -6.75
C GLU A 105 2.39 4.46 -8.16
N GLU A 106 3.31 4.02 -9.02
CA GLU A 106 3.01 3.53 -10.37
C GLU A 106 2.23 2.19 -10.38
N GLU A 107 2.26 1.44 -9.28
CA GLU A 107 1.50 0.20 -9.11
C GLU A 107 0.15 0.41 -8.40
N ARG A 108 -0.19 1.67 -8.07
CA ARG A 108 -1.49 2.03 -7.47
C ARG A 108 -2.57 1.96 -8.55
N VAL A 109 -3.58 1.12 -8.32
CA VAL A 109 -4.77 1.03 -9.16
C VAL A 109 -5.88 1.85 -8.53
N ILE A 110 -6.42 2.80 -9.28
CA ILE A 110 -7.58 3.61 -8.92
C ILE A 110 -8.60 3.42 -10.04
N LEU A 111 -9.81 2.98 -9.71
CA LEU A 111 -10.88 2.86 -10.69
C LEU A 111 -11.37 4.24 -11.11
N ASN A 112 -11.57 4.44 -12.42
CA ASN A 112 -11.94 5.72 -13.01
C ASN A 112 -13.20 6.33 -12.40
N ASP A 113 -14.22 5.51 -12.10
CA ASP A 113 -15.48 5.96 -11.48
C ASP A 113 -15.30 6.45 -10.03
N CYS A 114 -14.27 5.95 -9.34
CA CYS A 114 -13.95 6.34 -7.97
C CYS A 114 -13.10 7.61 -7.91
N GLY A 115 -12.05 7.69 -8.74
CA GLY A 115 -11.15 8.84 -8.87
C GLY A 115 -10.40 9.29 -7.60
N THR A 116 -10.63 8.65 -6.46
CA THR A 116 -10.07 9.03 -5.15
C THR A 116 -8.82 8.21 -4.87
N GLU A 117 -7.67 8.90 -4.74
CA GLU A 117 -6.37 8.26 -4.51
C GLU A 117 -6.31 7.43 -3.22
N ASP A 118 -7.02 7.84 -2.17
CA ASP A 118 -7.09 7.14 -0.88
C ASP A 118 -7.77 5.77 -0.99
N HIS A 119 -8.53 5.54 -2.07
CA HIS A 119 -9.15 4.24 -2.37
C HIS A 119 -8.27 3.35 -3.25
N GLY A 120 -7.07 3.82 -3.59
CA GLY A 120 -6.11 3.08 -4.40
C GLY A 120 -5.61 1.82 -3.69
N VAL A 121 -5.51 0.73 -4.46
CA VAL A 121 -4.98 -0.55 -3.98
C VAL A 121 -3.81 -0.93 -4.88
N CYS A 122 -2.81 -1.65 -4.35
CA CYS A 122 -1.76 -2.14 -5.24
C CYS A 122 -2.34 -3.12 -6.27
N ARG A 123 -1.74 -3.14 -7.46
CA ARG A 123 -2.22 -3.92 -8.60
C ARG A 123 -2.43 -5.39 -8.27
N GLU A 124 -1.48 -6.04 -7.59
CA GLU A 124 -1.59 -7.45 -7.20
C GLU A 124 -2.82 -7.72 -6.32
N CYS A 125 -3.02 -6.90 -5.29
CA CYS A 125 -4.18 -7.03 -4.39
C CYS A 125 -5.51 -6.77 -5.12
N MET A 126 -5.54 -5.81 -6.04
CA MET A 126 -6.73 -5.54 -6.85
C MET A 126 -7.03 -6.71 -7.80
N SER A 127 -6.02 -7.25 -8.48
CA SER A 127 -6.16 -8.43 -9.35
C SER A 127 -6.69 -9.63 -8.58
N HIS A 128 -6.19 -9.91 -7.37
CA HIS A 128 -6.71 -10.99 -6.52
C HIS A 128 -8.17 -10.77 -6.11
N TYR A 129 -8.53 -9.54 -5.73
CA TYR A 129 -9.90 -9.17 -5.40
C TYR A 129 -10.87 -9.43 -6.57
N ILE A 130 -10.51 -8.96 -7.77
CA ILE A 130 -11.32 -9.14 -8.98
C ILE A 130 -11.42 -10.62 -9.35
N LYS A 131 -10.30 -11.35 -9.37
CA LYS A 131 -10.28 -12.80 -9.64
C LYS A 131 -11.20 -13.56 -8.68
N GLY A 132 -11.21 -13.19 -7.38
CA GLY A 132 -12.14 -13.75 -6.39
C GLY A 132 -13.61 -13.48 -6.72
N LEU A 133 -13.97 -12.25 -7.08
CA LEU A 133 -15.35 -11.92 -7.50
C LEU A 133 -15.79 -12.68 -8.75
N VAL A 134 -14.89 -12.87 -9.72
CA VAL A 134 -15.15 -13.62 -10.95
C VAL A 134 -15.42 -15.10 -10.62
N VAL A 135 -14.56 -15.72 -9.80
CA VAL A 135 -14.73 -17.12 -9.35
C VAL A 135 -16.05 -17.32 -8.62
N ASP A 136 -16.48 -16.32 -7.82
CA ASP A 136 -17.75 -16.37 -7.10
C ASP A 136 -18.98 -16.05 -7.98
N GLY A 137 -18.81 -15.79 -9.28
CA GLY A 137 -19.89 -15.38 -10.19
C GLY A 137 -20.46 -13.98 -9.90
N ARG A 138 -19.73 -13.15 -9.15
CA ARG A 138 -20.13 -11.81 -8.71
C ARG A 138 -19.57 -10.70 -9.60
N VAL A 139 -19.53 -10.93 -10.91
CA VAL A 139 -18.96 -9.98 -11.90
C VAL A 139 -19.66 -8.61 -11.91
N ASN A 140 -20.96 -8.57 -11.59
CA ASN A 140 -21.73 -7.32 -11.50
C ASN A 140 -21.38 -6.45 -10.27
N ARG A 141 -20.48 -6.93 -9.40
CA ARG A 141 -20.03 -6.23 -8.19
C ARG A 141 -18.57 -5.82 -8.27
N ILE A 142 -17.93 -5.94 -9.43
CA ILE A 142 -16.55 -5.51 -9.60
C ILE A 142 -16.52 -3.98 -9.57
N GLY A 143 -15.88 -3.44 -8.53
CA GLY A 143 -15.85 -2.01 -8.27
C GLY A 143 -14.96 -1.66 -7.08
N CYS A 144 -14.98 -0.39 -6.70
CA CYS A 144 -14.15 0.13 -5.62
C CYS A 144 -14.55 -0.50 -4.29
N HIS A 145 -13.56 -0.98 -3.53
CA HIS A 145 -13.78 -1.65 -2.26
C HIS A 145 -14.34 -0.74 -1.15
N LEU A 146 -14.22 0.58 -1.28
CA LEU A 146 -14.68 1.57 -0.29
C LEU A 146 -16.03 2.20 -0.68
N CYS A 147 -16.14 2.78 -1.88
CA CYS A 147 -17.35 3.50 -2.30
C CYS A 147 -18.29 2.69 -3.20
N GLY A 148 -17.84 1.55 -3.74
CA GLY A 148 -18.64 0.74 -4.67
C GLY A 148 -18.75 1.31 -6.09
N GLY A 149 -17.98 2.34 -6.45
CA GLY A 149 -17.90 2.85 -7.83
C GLY A 149 -17.53 1.73 -8.80
N GLN A 150 -18.19 1.67 -9.96
CA GLN A 150 -18.05 0.52 -10.86
C GLN A 150 -16.72 0.55 -11.62
N ALA A 151 -16.11 -0.63 -11.79
CA ALA A 151 -14.97 -0.76 -12.68
C ALA A 151 -15.45 -0.78 -14.14
N ALA A 152 -14.77 -0.05 -15.01
CA ALA A 152 -15.02 -0.16 -16.43
C ALA A 152 -14.54 -1.55 -16.93
N PRO A 153 -15.23 -2.16 -17.92
CA PRO A 153 -14.84 -3.47 -18.45
C PRO A 153 -13.38 -3.53 -18.91
N GLU A 154 -12.86 -2.43 -19.45
CA GLU A 154 -11.49 -2.30 -19.91
C GLU A 154 -10.49 -2.40 -18.74
N GLU A 155 -10.77 -1.73 -17.62
CA GLU A 155 -9.94 -1.79 -16.41
C GLU A 155 -9.92 -3.22 -15.83
N VAL A 156 -11.07 -3.90 -15.87
CA VAL A 156 -11.17 -5.29 -15.40
C VAL A 156 -10.32 -6.21 -16.27
N LEU A 157 -10.29 -6.00 -17.58
CA LEU A 157 -9.47 -6.78 -18.51
C LEU A 157 -7.97 -6.53 -18.25
N GLU A 158 -7.53 -5.28 -18.08
CA GLU A 158 -6.13 -4.94 -17.78
C GLU A 158 -5.60 -5.53 -16.46
N LEU A 159 -6.51 -5.77 -15.51
CA LEU A 159 -6.19 -6.33 -14.19
C LEU A 159 -6.26 -7.87 -14.16
N THR A 160 -6.91 -8.49 -15.14
CA THR A 160 -7.12 -9.95 -15.18
C THR A 160 -6.29 -10.66 -16.23
N ASP A 161 -5.92 -9.98 -17.32
CA ASP A 161 -5.13 -10.59 -18.39
C ASP A 161 -3.63 -10.59 -18.07
N GLU A 162 -3.10 -11.80 -17.86
CA GLU A 162 -1.67 -12.06 -17.63
C GLU A 162 -0.83 -11.72 -18.86
N ALA A 163 -1.41 -11.82 -20.08
CA ALA A 163 -0.71 -11.60 -21.34
C ALA A 163 -0.53 -10.12 -21.71
N THR A 164 -1.35 -9.24 -21.15
CA THR A 164 -1.26 -7.78 -21.35
C THR A 164 -0.11 -7.17 -20.52
N TYR A 165 0.63 -7.97 -19.75
CA TYR A 165 1.70 -7.53 -18.85
C TYR A 165 3.09 -8.10 -19.22
N GLN A 166 3.54 -7.86 -20.45
CA GLN A 166 4.96 -7.95 -20.82
C GLN A 166 5.51 -6.62 -21.32
#